data_AF-A0A1I2E5Y1-F1
#
_entry.id   AF-A0A1I2E5Y1-F1
#
_cell.length_a   1.000
_cell.length_b   1.000
_cell.length_c   1.000
_cell.angle_alpha   90.00
_cell.angle_beta   90.00
_cell.angle_gamma   90.00
#
_symmetry.space_group_name_H-M   'P 1'
#
loop_
_entity.id
_entity.type
_entity.pdbx_description
1 polymer ?
#
loop_
_entity_poly.entity_id
_entity_poly.type
_entity_poly.pdbx_seq_one_letter_code
_entity_poly.pdbx_strand_id
1 'polypeptide(L)'
;MSKSATTNVLATPGHAEEKPAALRVAEALAASVASALETRHEGTATLITLPDGYRVEDITALVEKTQPARNRPQGIVGLGDVPSLLAYCADQVAQERGYIYADPDSRTITAVFNDQRSTLFHGWRDHRAVFAATFTPEFKKWLEQSGRPMSQQEFSEFIEDNYADLNGEDGQTLLNVATTIQATTGINFSSARRLQDGQTQLTYNEVIDAKAGSDGALKIPQTFTLGVRIFKNGDGYKLTARLKYRLAGGGVKFWYELDRPERAVEDAFNGYVQTVREKSGYTVLTGRP
;
A
#
# COMPACT_ATOMS: atom_id res chain seq x y z
N MET A 1 -31.59 -29.27 108.80
CA MET A 1 -32.11 -30.64 109.02
C MET A 1 -31.56 -31.55 107.92
N SER A 2 -31.05 -32.73 108.32
CA SER A 2 -30.68 -33.96 107.56
C SER A 2 -30.51 -33.92 106.03
N LYS A 3 -29.30 -34.19 105.50
CA LYS A 3 -28.66 -35.49 105.17
C LYS A 3 -29.10 -36.10 103.82
N SER A 4 -28.15 -36.25 102.88
CA SER A 4 -27.74 -37.57 102.35
C SER A 4 -26.59 -37.44 101.32
N ALA A 5 -25.83 -38.53 101.19
CA ALA A 5 -24.47 -38.58 100.69
C ALA A 5 -24.31 -39.12 99.25
N THR A 6 -23.08 -38.96 98.74
CA THR A 6 -22.36 -39.88 97.82
C THR A 6 -22.59 -39.73 96.30
N THR A 7 -21.61 -39.18 95.58
CA THR A 7 -20.69 -39.91 94.68
C THR A 7 -19.88 -38.89 93.87
N ASN A 8 -18.55 -38.91 94.03
CA ASN A 8 -17.63 -38.07 93.26
C ASN A 8 -17.16 -38.86 92.03
N VAL A 9 -17.51 -38.41 90.83
CA VAL A 9 -16.91 -38.89 89.57
C VAL A 9 -16.20 -37.71 88.92
N LEU A 10 -14.87 -37.79 88.87
CA LEU A 10 -14.04 -36.98 87.97
C LEU A 10 -14.32 -37.37 86.52
N ALA A 11 -14.66 -36.40 85.67
CA ALA A 11 -14.36 -36.44 84.23
C ALA A 11 -14.38 -35.01 83.64
N THR A 12 -13.18 -34.44 83.55
CA THR A 12 -12.62 -33.59 82.47
C THR A 12 -13.47 -32.47 81.84
N PRO A 13 -13.01 -31.19 81.87
CA PRO A 13 -13.59 -30.15 81.03
C PRO A 13 -13.23 -30.39 79.57
N GLY A 14 -14.25 -30.46 78.71
CA GLY A 14 -14.09 -30.54 77.27
C GLY A 14 -13.32 -29.34 76.74
N HIS A 15 -12.21 -29.61 76.05
CA HIS A 15 -11.53 -28.62 75.23
C HIS A 15 -12.53 -28.11 74.17
N ALA A 16 -12.77 -26.80 74.14
CA ALA A 16 -13.26 -26.16 72.93
C ALA A 16 -12.22 -26.43 71.84
N GLU A 17 -12.59 -27.18 70.81
CA GLU A 17 -11.77 -27.35 69.60
C GLU A 17 -11.57 -25.98 68.94
N GLU A 18 -10.54 -25.26 69.36
CA GLU A 18 -9.90 -24.28 68.50
C GLU A 18 -9.45 -25.03 67.26
N LYS A 19 -10.15 -24.80 66.13
CA LYS A 19 -9.69 -25.20 64.80
C LYS A 19 -8.17 -24.93 64.75
N PRO A 20 -7.33 -25.95 64.49
CA PRO A 20 -5.89 -25.79 64.61
C PRO A 20 -5.45 -24.62 63.73
N ALA A 21 -4.52 -23.79 64.19
CA ALA A 21 -4.10 -22.57 63.48
C ALA A 21 -3.74 -22.84 62.00
N ALA A 22 -3.20 -24.03 61.71
CA ALA A 22 -2.94 -24.52 60.36
C ALA A 22 -4.20 -24.61 59.46
N LEU A 23 -5.34 -25.03 60.01
CA LEU A 23 -6.61 -25.10 59.28
C LEU A 23 -7.16 -23.69 58.98
N ARG A 24 -7.02 -22.74 59.92
CA ARG A 24 -7.41 -21.34 59.68
C ARG A 24 -6.53 -20.66 58.64
N VAL A 25 -5.22 -20.92 58.67
CA VAL A 25 -4.28 -20.44 57.64
C VAL A 25 -4.60 -21.09 56.29
N ALA A 26 -4.95 -22.37 56.25
CA ALA A 26 -5.36 -23.05 55.01
C ALA A 26 -6.69 -22.50 54.45
N GLU A 27 -7.69 -22.25 55.29
CA GLU A 27 -8.96 -21.62 54.89
C GLU A 27 -8.73 -20.19 54.35
N ALA A 28 -7.89 -19.39 55.01
CA ALA A 28 -7.56 -18.03 54.57
C ALA A 28 -6.75 -18.03 53.26
N LEU A 29 -5.82 -18.97 53.09
CA LEU A 29 -5.06 -19.13 51.85
C LEU A 29 -5.97 -19.58 50.71
N ALA A 30 -6.84 -20.56 50.93
CA ALA A 30 -7.81 -21.03 49.94
C ALA A 30 -8.78 -19.92 49.51
N ALA A 31 -9.26 -19.10 50.44
CA ALA A 31 -10.09 -17.94 50.13
C ALA A 31 -9.32 -16.88 49.32
N SER A 32 -8.05 -16.64 49.64
CA SER A 32 -7.20 -15.70 48.89
C SER A 32 -6.87 -16.18 47.47
N VAL A 33 -6.63 -17.48 47.27
CA VAL A 33 -6.42 -18.11 45.96
C VAL A 33 -7.71 -18.12 45.13
N ALA A 34 -8.86 -18.41 45.77
CA ALA A 34 -10.15 -18.32 45.11
C ALA A 34 -10.46 -16.89 44.63
N SER A 35 -10.16 -15.88 45.44
CA SER A 35 -10.27 -14.47 45.05
C SER A 35 -9.26 -14.06 43.98
N ALA A 36 -8.04 -14.62 43.97
CA ALA A 36 -7.07 -14.39 42.89
C ALA A 36 -7.55 -14.94 41.54
N LEU A 37 -8.29 -16.05 41.55
CA LEU A 37 -8.89 -16.67 40.37
C LEU A 37 -10.15 -15.95 39.87
N GLU A 38 -10.68 -14.96 40.60
CA GLU A 38 -11.81 -14.15 40.14
C GLU A 38 -11.36 -13.16 39.05
N THR A 39 -12.20 -13.00 38.03
CA THR A 39 -11.99 -11.99 37.00
C THR A 39 -12.24 -10.60 37.60
N ARG A 40 -11.20 -9.76 37.61
CA ARG A 40 -11.30 -8.36 38.01
C ARG A 40 -11.59 -7.49 36.80
N HIS A 41 -12.57 -6.60 36.93
CA HIS A 41 -12.89 -5.62 35.90
C HIS A 41 -12.30 -4.25 36.27
N GLU A 42 -11.44 -3.70 35.42
CA GLU A 42 -10.86 -2.36 35.55
C GLU A 42 -11.22 -1.53 34.31
N GLY A 43 -12.26 -0.70 34.41
CA GLY A 43 -12.84 -0.04 33.24
C GLY A 43 -13.39 -1.05 32.24
N THR A 44 -12.84 -1.07 31.02
CA THR A 44 -13.17 -2.08 30.00
C THR A 44 -12.26 -3.31 30.05
N ALA A 45 -11.22 -3.30 30.88
CA ALA A 45 -10.28 -4.41 30.96
C ALA A 45 -10.80 -5.51 31.90
N THR A 46 -10.67 -6.77 31.48
CA THR A 46 -10.93 -7.95 32.30
C THR A 46 -9.60 -8.64 32.57
N LEU A 47 -9.22 -8.67 33.84
CA LEU A 47 -7.96 -9.20 34.33
C LEU A 47 -8.21 -10.47 35.14
N ILE A 48 -7.33 -11.45 35.02
CA ILE A 48 -7.34 -12.64 35.88
C ILE A 48 -5.95 -12.81 36.51
N THR A 49 -5.90 -13.23 37.78
CA THR A 49 -4.62 -13.52 38.43
C THR A 49 -4.38 -15.02 38.43
N LEU A 50 -3.31 -15.46 37.77
CA LEU A 50 -2.94 -16.87 37.71
C LEU A 50 -2.20 -17.29 39.01
N PRO A 51 -2.52 -18.46 39.59
CA PRO A 51 -1.87 -18.94 40.81
C PRO A 51 -0.35 -19.14 40.68
N ASP A 52 0.15 -19.46 39.49
CA ASP A 52 1.59 -19.59 39.22
C ASP A 52 2.28 -18.21 39.24
N GLY A 53 2.87 -17.87 40.39
CA GLY A 53 3.66 -16.65 40.56
C GLY A 53 2.85 -15.35 40.58
N TYR A 54 1.53 -15.41 40.82
CA TYR A 54 0.61 -14.26 40.92
C TYR A 54 0.74 -13.28 39.74
N ARG A 55 0.81 -13.82 38.51
CA ARG A 55 0.81 -12.99 37.31
C ARG A 55 -0.60 -12.53 36.98
N VAL A 56 -0.75 -11.23 36.76
CA VAL A 56 -1.98 -10.64 36.21
C VAL A 56 -1.93 -10.78 34.69
N GLU A 57 -2.92 -11.46 34.12
CA GLU A 57 -3.09 -11.58 32.67
C GLU A 57 -4.33 -10.80 32.23
N ASP A 58 -4.18 -10.02 31.15
CA ASP A 58 -5.29 -9.32 30.51
C ASP A 58 -6.00 -10.26 29.52
N ILE A 59 -7.21 -10.67 29.88
CA ILE A 59 -8.06 -11.56 29.07
C ILE A 59 -9.19 -10.79 28.37
N THR A 60 -9.13 -9.45 28.33
CA THR A 60 -10.18 -8.59 27.75
C THR A 60 -10.52 -9.00 26.32
N ALA A 61 -9.51 -9.25 25.49
CA ALA A 61 -9.69 -9.64 24.10
C ALA A 61 -10.31 -11.05 23.95
N LEU A 62 -10.04 -11.96 24.90
CA LEU A 62 -10.63 -13.29 24.93
C LEU A 62 -12.12 -13.20 25.32
N VAL A 63 -12.44 -12.40 26.33
CA VAL A 63 -13.81 -12.14 26.76
C VAL A 63 -14.60 -11.47 25.63
N GLU A 64 -14.05 -10.43 24.99
CA GLU A 64 -14.70 -9.75 23.87
C GLU A 64 -14.98 -10.71 22.69
N LYS A 65 -14.08 -11.66 22.40
CA LYS A 65 -14.30 -12.69 21.35
C LYS A 65 -15.45 -13.64 21.64
N THR A 66 -15.83 -13.83 22.91
CA THR A 66 -16.99 -14.67 23.28
C THR A 66 -18.33 -13.94 23.13
N GLN A 67 -18.31 -12.63 22.90
CA GLN A 67 -19.51 -11.81 22.75
C GLN A 67 -20.02 -11.84 21.30
N PRO A 68 -21.34 -11.63 21.08
CA PRO A 68 -21.91 -11.58 19.74
C PRO A 68 -21.47 -10.37 18.92
N ALA A 69 -20.98 -9.31 19.57
CA ALA A 69 -20.49 -8.09 18.93
C ALA A 69 -19.28 -7.53 19.70
N ARG A 70 -18.43 -6.78 18.99
CA ARG A 70 -17.32 -6.05 19.61
C ARG A 70 -17.84 -4.88 20.45
N ASN A 71 -17.09 -4.53 21.49
CA ASN A 71 -17.41 -3.42 22.39
C ASN A 71 -17.24 -2.06 21.73
N ARG A 72 -16.41 -1.99 20.68
CA ARG A 72 -16.21 -0.79 19.86
C ARG A 72 -15.89 -1.14 18.41
N PRO A 73 -16.16 -0.25 17.44
CA PRO A 73 -15.62 -0.36 16.09
C PRO A 73 -14.09 -0.35 16.12
N GLN A 74 -13.47 -1.28 15.38
CA GLN A 74 -12.01 -1.44 15.27
C GLN A 74 -11.68 -2.28 14.03
N GLY A 75 -10.45 -2.18 13.55
CA GLY A 75 -9.95 -2.92 12.40
C GLY A 75 -9.54 -2.03 11.23
N ILE A 76 -8.88 -2.64 10.26
CA ILE A 76 -8.40 -1.97 9.04
C ILE A 76 -9.13 -2.58 7.85
N VAL A 77 -9.84 -1.75 7.09
CA VAL A 77 -10.51 -2.17 5.85
C VAL A 77 -9.70 -1.67 4.66
N GLY A 78 -9.29 -2.58 3.77
CA GLY A 78 -8.65 -2.23 2.50
C GLY A 78 -9.71 -2.01 1.41
N LEU A 79 -9.70 -0.85 0.77
CA LEU A 79 -10.67 -0.48 -0.26
C LEU A 79 -9.97 -0.31 -1.62
N GLY A 80 -10.63 -0.78 -2.68
CA GLY A 80 -10.06 -0.85 -4.03
C GLY A 80 -10.25 0.42 -4.87
N ASP A 81 -11.15 1.32 -4.46
CA ASP A 81 -11.49 2.53 -5.20
C ASP A 81 -11.94 3.66 -4.27
N VAL A 82 -11.84 4.90 -4.77
CA VAL A 82 -12.21 6.12 -4.03
C VAL A 82 -13.72 6.19 -3.73
N PRO A 83 -14.65 5.85 -4.66
CA PRO A 83 -16.08 5.77 -4.34
C PRO A 83 -16.40 4.87 -3.14
N SER A 84 -15.79 3.70 -3.04
CA SER A 84 -15.93 2.75 -1.93
C SER A 84 -15.39 3.34 -0.62
N LEU A 85 -14.26 4.06 -0.68
CA LEU A 85 -13.74 4.81 0.46
C LEU A 85 -14.73 5.88 0.94
N LEU A 86 -15.32 6.64 0.02
CA LEU A 86 -16.30 7.67 0.34
C LEU A 86 -17.58 7.07 0.94
N ALA A 87 -18.08 5.97 0.38
CA ALA A 87 -19.24 5.26 0.91
C ALA A 87 -18.98 4.77 2.35
N TYR A 88 -17.83 4.13 2.58
CA TYR A 88 -17.46 3.68 3.92
C TYR A 88 -17.30 4.84 4.91
N CYS A 89 -16.71 5.96 4.48
CA CYS A 89 -16.58 7.17 5.29
C CYS A 89 -17.95 7.78 5.65
N ALA A 90 -18.92 7.72 4.74
CA ALA A 90 -20.28 8.17 4.98
C ALA A 90 -21.00 7.29 6.00
N ASP A 91 -20.81 5.97 5.94
CA ASP A 91 -21.40 5.03 6.91
C ASP A 91 -20.86 5.22 8.33
N GLN A 92 -19.58 5.62 8.49
CA GLN A 92 -18.97 5.78 9.81
C GLN A 92 -19.40 7.06 10.55
N VAL A 93 -19.82 8.11 9.84
CA VAL A 93 -20.25 9.40 10.42
C VAL A 93 -19.33 9.92 11.54
N ALA A 94 -18.01 9.82 11.34
CA ALA A 94 -17.00 10.13 12.36
C ALA A 94 -16.26 11.46 12.08
N GLN A 95 -16.84 12.37 11.30
CA GLN A 95 -16.18 13.60 10.83
C GLN A 95 -15.67 14.46 11.98
N GLU A 96 -16.37 14.50 13.12
CA GLU A 96 -15.99 15.32 14.28
C GLU A 96 -14.75 14.79 15.04
N ARG A 97 -14.39 13.52 14.84
CA ARG A 97 -13.35 12.82 15.62
C ARG A 97 -12.23 12.27 14.76
N GLY A 98 -12.52 11.94 13.50
CA GLY A 98 -11.61 11.33 12.56
C GLY A 98 -10.93 12.32 11.62
N TYR A 99 -9.77 11.91 11.12
CA TYR A 99 -9.04 12.57 10.05
C TYR A 99 -8.84 11.60 8.88
N ILE A 100 -8.70 12.15 7.68
CA ILE A 100 -8.19 11.41 6.53
C ILE A 100 -6.76 11.88 6.27
N TYR A 101 -5.85 10.94 6.10
CA TYR A 101 -4.44 11.20 5.80
C TYR A 101 -4.15 10.76 4.38
N ALA A 102 -3.66 11.67 3.55
CA ALA A 102 -3.18 11.38 2.21
C ALA A 102 -1.65 11.40 2.22
N ASP A 103 -1.03 10.30 1.81
CA ASP A 103 0.41 10.18 1.65
C ASP A 103 0.76 10.05 0.15
N PRO A 104 1.27 11.13 -0.47
CA PRO A 104 1.70 11.13 -1.87
C PRO A 104 2.83 10.13 -2.16
N ASP A 105 3.73 9.88 -1.20
CA ASP A 105 4.91 9.03 -1.43
C ASP A 105 4.49 7.55 -1.53
N SER A 106 3.63 7.10 -0.61
CA SER A 106 3.09 5.73 -0.66
C SER A 106 1.87 5.58 -1.56
N ARG A 107 1.31 6.69 -2.07
CA ARG A 107 0.05 6.73 -2.83
C ARG A 107 -1.11 6.10 -2.07
N THR A 108 -1.18 6.36 -0.76
CA THR A 108 -2.23 5.83 0.12
C THR A 108 -3.08 6.94 0.72
N ILE A 109 -4.38 6.65 0.88
CA ILE A 109 -5.33 7.49 1.59
C ILE A 109 -5.86 6.66 2.75
N THR A 110 -5.60 7.10 3.97
CA THR A 110 -6.00 6.42 5.21
C THR A 110 -7.00 7.26 5.97
N ALA A 111 -8.25 6.82 6.04
CA ALA A 111 -9.25 7.37 6.95
C ALA A 111 -9.08 6.72 8.33
N VAL A 112 -8.94 7.54 9.37
CA VAL A 112 -8.90 7.11 10.77
C VAL A 112 -10.13 7.68 11.47
N PHE A 113 -11.07 6.81 11.85
CA PHE A 113 -12.38 7.24 12.35
C PHE A 113 -12.35 7.62 13.84
N ASN A 114 -11.47 6.98 14.61
CA ASN A 114 -11.26 7.27 16.02
C ASN A 114 -9.90 7.93 16.26
N ASP A 115 -9.69 9.08 15.64
CA ASP A 115 -8.51 9.92 15.87
C ASP A 115 -8.74 10.91 17.04
N GLN A 116 -7.87 11.91 17.13
CA GLN A 116 -7.78 12.90 18.20
C GLN A 116 -8.16 14.31 17.70
N ARG A 117 -9.09 14.39 16.73
CA ARG A 117 -9.53 15.69 16.17
C ARG A 117 -10.23 16.57 17.21
N SER A 118 -10.95 15.96 18.15
CA SER A 118 -11.67 16.65 19.20
C SER A 118 -10.86 16.66 20.49
N THR A 119 -10.77 17.81 21.15
CA THR A 119 -10.14 17.93 22.48
C THR A 119 -10.88 17.15 23.56
N LEU A 120 -12.12 16.73 23.29
CA LEU A 120 -12.95 15.94 24.20
C LEU A 120 -12.85 14.43 23.93
N PHE A 121 -12.17 14.01 22.86
CA PHE A 121 -12.07 12.62 22.43
C PHE A 121 -10.66 12.23 22.01
N HIS A 122 -10.03 11.36 22.78
CA HIS A 122 -8.71 10.80 22.48
C HIS A 122 -8.87 9.36 21.99
N GLY A 123 -9.10 9.19 20.70
CA GLY A 123 -9.26 7.88 20.10
C GLY A 123 -7.96 7.10 19.97
N TRP A 124 -8.09 5.78 19.80
CA TRP A 124 -6.98 4.82 19.78
C TRP A 124 -6.38 4.64 18.38
N ARG A 125 -6.95 5.29 17.36
CA ARG A 125 -6.58 5.16 15.95
C ARG A 125 -6.53 3.71 15.48
N ASP A 126 -7.39 2.83 15.99
CA ASP A 126 -7.43 1.40 15.65
C ASP A 126 -8.58 1.05 14.68
N HIS A 127 -9.41 2.03 14.31
CA HIS A 127 -10.44 1.88 13.30
C HIS A 127 -10.09 2.71 12.05
N ARG A 128 -9.69 2.01 10.98
CA ARG A 128 -9.14 2.63 9.78
C ARG A 128 -9.74 2.06 8.50
N ALA A 129 -9.81 2.89 7.46
CA ALA A 129 -9.97 2.46 6.09
C ALA A 129 -8.80 2.95 5.25
N VAL A 130 -8.21 2.07 4.45
CA VAL A 130 -7.02 2.33 3.65
C VAL A 130 -7.36 2.09 2.18
N PHE A 131 -7.16 3.12 1.37
CA PHE A 131 -7.14 3.04 -0.08
C PHE A 131 -5.69 3.18 -0.54
N ALA A 132 -5.24 2.28 -1.42
CA ALA A 132 -3.91 2.32 -2.02
C ALA A 132 -4.04 2.39 -3.54
N ALA A 133 -3.59 3.49 -4.14
CA ALA A 133 -3.66 3.68 -5.58
C ALA A 133 -2.64 2.76 -6.26
N THR A 134 -3.14 1.69 -6.88
CA THR A 134 -2.32 0.69 -7.56
C THR A 134 -2.17 1.03 -9.02
N PHE A 135 -0.95 0.94 -9.55
CA PHE A 135 -0.71 1.14 -10.97
C PHE A 135 -1.43 0.09 -11.82
N THR A 136 -1.87 0.51 -12.99
CA THR A 136 -2.39 -0.41 -14.01
C THR A 136 -1.25 -1.26 -14.59
N PRO A 137 -1.52 -2.49 -15.06
CA PRO A 137 -0.51 -3.33 -15.70
C PRO A 137 0.19 -2.65 -16.87
N GLU A 138 -0.56 -1.88 -17.66
CA GLU A 138 -0.09 -1.18 -18.85
C GLU A 138 0.92 -0.08 -18.46
N PHE A 139 0.52 0.84 -17.58
CA PHE A 139 1.41 1.90 -17.10
C PHE A 139 2.66 1.34 -16.42
N LYS A 140 2.50 0.27 -15.61
CA LYS A 140 3.62 -0.40 -14.96
C LYS A 140 4.60 -0.99 -15.99
N LYS A 141 4.11 -1.63 -17.06
CA LYS A 141 4.94 -2.19 -18.14
C LYS A 141 5.73 -1.10 -18.85
N TRP A 142 5.09 0.03 -19.17
CA TRP A 142 5.78 1.20 -19.77
C TRP A 142 6.80 1.83 -18.83
N LEU A 143 6.49 1.96 -17.54
CA LEU A 143 7.41 2.52 -16.55
C LEU A 143 8.65 1.63 -16.35
N GLU A 144 8.47 0.32 -16.27
CA GLU A 144 9.56 -0.65 -16.05
C GLU A 144 10.50 -0.78 -17.25
N GLN A 145 9.99 -0.62 -18.48
CA GLN A 145 10.76 -0.73 -19.70
C GLN A 145 11.40 0.60 -20.16
N SER A 146 11.01 1.72 -19.54
CA SER A 146 11.64 3.03 -19.77
C SER A 146 13.14 2.99 -19.44
N GLY A 147 13.96 3.43 -20.39
CA GLY A 147 15.43 3.47 -20.32
C GLY A 147 16.13 2.15 -20.64
N ARG A 148 15.39 1.07 -20.91
CA ARG A 148 15.98 -0.26 -21.17
C ARG A 148 16.28 -0.46 -22.66
N PRO A 149 17.54 -0.77 -23.03
CA PRO A 149 17.88 -1.12 -24.41
C PRO A 149 17.26 -2.45 -24.83
N MET A 150 16.46 -2.42 -25.89
CA MET A 150 15.84 -3.56 -26.57
C MET A 150 16.50 -3.79 -27.92
N SER A 151 16.61 -5.05 -28.34
CA SER A 151 16.82 -5.39 -29.74
C SER A 151 15.65 -4.95 -30.59
N GLN A 152 15.85 -4.94 -31.89
CA GLN A 152 14.78 -4.65 -32.84
C GLN A 152 13.58 -5.58 -32.68
N GLN A 153 13.82 -6.89 -32.56
CA GLN A 153 12.75 -7.87 -32.39
C GLN A 153 11.98 -7.61 -31.09
N GLU A 154 12.69 -7.47 -29.97
CA GLU A 154 12.07 -7.17 -28.67
C GLU A 154 11.28 -5.86 -28.70
N PHE A 155 11.78 -4.83 -29.41
CA PHE A 155 11.08 -3.56 -29.54
C PHE A 155 9.82 -3.68 -30.42
N SER A 156 9.88 -4.43 -31.52
CA SER A 156 8.71 -4.69 -32.38
C SER A 156 7.62 -5.43 -31.61
N GLU A 157 7.98 -6.53 -30.93
CA GLU A 157 7.07 -7.30 -30.08
C GLU A 157 6.47 -6.41 -28.98
N PHE A 158 7.29 -5.56 -28.35
CA PHE A 158 6.82 -4.64 -27.31
C PHE A 158 5.82 -3.61 -27.84
N ILE A 159 6.05 -3.02 -29.02
CA ILE A 159 5.12 -2.05 -29.60
C ILE A 159 3.83 -2.72 -30.08
N GLU A 160 3.90 -3.94 -30.62
CA GLU A 160 2.72 -4.72 -31.01
C GLU A 160 1.83 -5.08 -29.81
N ASP A 161 2.44 -5.60 -28.74
CA ASP A 161 1.73 -5.97 -27.50
C ASP A 161 1.00 -4.80 -26.84
N ASN A 162 1.54 -3.59 -26.97
CA ASN A 162 1.03 -2.39 -26.30
C ASN A 162 0.48 -1.37 -27.31
N TYR A 163 0.11 -1.82 -28.51
CA TYR A 163 -0.34 -0.93 -29.58
C TYR A 163 -1.57 -0.09 -29.18
N ALA A 164 -2.45 -0.67 -28.35
CA ALA A 164 -3.65 0.00 -27.84
C ALA A 164 -3.36 1.22 -26.96
N ASP A 165 -2.17 1.30 -26.36
CA ASP A 165 -1.75 2.41 -25.51
C ASP A 165 -1.19 3.60 -26.31
N LEU A 166 -0.88 3.37 -27.59
CA LEU A 166 -0.28 4.37 -28.48
C LEU A 166 -1.36 5.13 -29.24
N ASN A 167 -1.08 6.40 -29.54
CA ASN A 167 -1.86 7.10 -30.55
C ASN A 167 -1.70 6.38 -31.90
N GLY A 168 -2.79 6.17 -32.65
CA GLY A 168 -2.79 5.38 -33.88
C GLY A 168 -1.75 5.83 -34.93
N GLU A 169 -1.48 7.13 -35.05
CA GLU A 169 -0.43 7.64 -35.96
C GLU A 169 0.99 7.35 -35.45
N ASP A 170 1.22 7.53 -34.14
CA ASP A 170 2.50 7.27 -33.49
C ASP A 170 2.81 5.76 -33.48
N GLY A 171 1.81 4.93 -33.16
CA GLY A 171 1.93 3.47 -33.13
C GLY A 171 2.31 2.89 -34.49
N GLN A 172 1.63 3.32 -35.55
CA GLN A 172 1.95 2.89 -36.91
C GLN A 172 3.37 3.31 -37.33
N THR A 173 3.76 4.54 -36.97
CA THR A 173 5.11 5.05 -37.27
C THR A 173 6.18 4.25 -36.53
N LEU A 174 5.96 3.93 -35.25
CA LEU A 174 6.88 3.14 -34.44
C LEU A 174 7.03 1.71 -34.96
N LEU A 175 5.92 1.07 -35.37
CA LEU A 175 5.95 -0.27 -35.93
C LEU A 175 6.69 -0.30 -37.27
N ASN A 176 6.49 0.70 -38.12
CA ASN A 176 7.23 0.86 -39.37
C ASN A 176 8.74 1.04 -39.11
N VAL A 177 9.12 1.80 -38.09
CA VAL A 177 10.52 1.98 -37.69
C VAL A 177 11.13 0.68 -37.16
N ALA A 178 10.39 -0.04 -36.31
CA ALA A 178 10.83 -1.32 -35.75
C ALA A 178 11.07 -2.38 -36.84
N THR A 179 10.23 -2.42 -37.88
CA THR A 179 10.33 -3.43 -38.96
C THR A 179 11.31 -3.05 -40.08
N THR A 180 11.39 -1.78 -40.47
CA THR A 180 12.13 -1.37 -41.68
C THR A 180 13.65 -1.29 -41.46
N ILE A 181 14.13 -1.06 -40.23
CA ILE A 181 15.57 -0.87 -39.94
C ILE A 181 16.40 -2.16 -40.17
N GLN A 182 15.74 -3.32 -40.36
CA GLN A 182 16.38 -4.59 -40.68
C GLN A 182 16.91 -4.64 -42.13
N ALA A 183 16.36 -3.82 -43.03
CA ALA A 183 16.71 -3.82 -44.45
C ALA A 183 17.98 -2.98 -44.77
N THR A 184 18.49 -2.21 -43.82
CA THR A 184 19.55 -1.23 -44.05
C THR A 184 20.93 -1.69 -43.57
N THR A 185 21.05 -2.83 -42.91
CA THR A 185 22.37 -3.47 -42.68
C THR A 185 23.02 -3.96 -43.99
N GLY A 186 22.24 -4.00 -45.08
CA GLY A 186 22.71 -4.12 -46.46
C GLY A 186 23.03 -2.78 -47.16
N ILE A 187 22.99 -1.63 -46.47
CA ILE A 187 23.60 -0.42 -47.02
C ILE A 187 25.11 -0.53 -46.77
N ASN A 188 25.76 -1.00 -47.83
CA ASN A 188 27.15 -0.74 -48.17
C ASN A 188 27.68 0.48 -47.43
N PHE A 189 28.69 0.26 -46.58
CA PHE A 189 29.61 1.30 -46.19
C PHE A 189 30.18 1.92 -47.49
N SER A 190 29.57 3.00 -47.97
CA SER A 190 30.22 3.96 -48.87
C SER A 190 31.20 4.85 -48.09
N SER A 191 31.72 4.34 -46.97
CA SER A 191 33.05 4.69 -46.46
C SER A 191 34.14 3.97 -47.26
N ALA A 192 33.90 3.61 -48.51
CA ALA A 192 34.95 3.59 -49.52
C ALA A 192 35.53 5.01 -49.59
N ARG A 193 36.40 5.33 -48.64
CA ARG A 193 37.76 5.75 -48.96
C ARG A 193 37.81 6.73 -50.13
N ARG A 194 37.02 7.80 -50.11
CA ARG A 194 37.42 9.06 -50.76
C ARG A 194 38.48 9.71 -49.89
N LEU A 195 39.61 9.00 -49.84
CA LEU A 195 40.93 9.48 -49.45
C LEU A 195 41.67 10.01 -50.70
N GLN A 196 40.96 10.24 -51.81
CA GLN A 196 41.57 10.63 -53.08
C GLN A 196 41.32 12.07 -53.52
N ASP A 197 40.43 12.84 -52.90
CA ASP A 197 40.26 14.25 -53.29
C ASP A 197 40.31 15.16 -52.06
N GLY A 198 41.43 15.87 -51.93
CA GLY A 198 41.77 16.80 -50.86
C GLY A 198 41.01 18.12 -50.91
N GLN A 199 39.69 18.08 -50.97
CA GLN A 199 38.85 19.26 -50.81
C GLN A 199 37.68 18.97 -49.86
N THR A 200 37.92 19.24 -48.57
CA THR A 200 36.88 19.20 -47.55
C THR A 200 36.16 20.53 -47.53
N GLN A 201 35.05 20.65 -48.26
CA GLN A 201 34.03 21.64 -47.96
C GLN A 201 33.05 21.01 -46.96
N LEU A 202 33.18 21.38 -45.69
CA LEU A 202 32.26 21.01 -44.62
C LEU A 202 30.92 21.72 -44.84
N THR A 203 30.03 21.12 -45.62
CA THR A 203 28.62 21.50 -45.62
C THR A 203 27.93 20.72 -44.51
N TYR A 204 27.62 21.42 -43.42
CA TYR A 204 26.84 20.93 -42.30
C TYR A 204 25.40 20.69 -42.78
N ASN A 205 25.10 19.46 -43.20
CA ASN A 205 23.72 19.03 -43.48
C ASN A 205 23.22 18.21 -42.29
N GLU A 206 22.51 18.92 -41.42
CA GLU A 206 21.83 18.45 -40.23
C GLU A 206 20.48 17.80 -40.61
N VAL A 207 20.52 16.64 -41.25
CA VAL A 207 19.42 15.65 -41.27
C VAL A 207 20.09 14.29 -41.37
N ILE A 208 20.13 13.54 -40.27
CA ILE A 208 20.58 12.14 -40.30
C ILE A 208 19.47 11.33 -40.96
N ASP A 209 19.49 11.29 -42.29
CA ASP A 209 18.66 10.42 -43.13
C ASP A 209 19.06 8.96 -42.89
N ALA A 210 18.41 8.32 -41.92
CA ALA A 210 18.38 6.87 -41.84
C ALA A 210 17.52 6.34 -43.00
N LYS A 211 18.12 6.13 -44.17
CA LYS A 211 17.43 5.58 -45.34
C LYS A 211 17.05 4.12 -45.11
N ALA A 212 15.76 3.84 -45.00
CA ALA A 212 15.21 2.49 -44.99
C ALA A 212 13.90 2.49 -45.81
N GLY A 213 13.84 1.70 -46.89
CA GLY A 213 12.70 1.60 -47.81
C GLY A 213 12.90 2.24 -49.20
N SER A 214 12.17 1.72 -50.21
CA SER A 214 12.30 2.02 -51.65
C SER A 214 11.97 3.46 -52.08
N ASP A 215 11.59 4.34 -51.14
CA ASP A 215 11.34 5.78 -51.35
C ASP A 215 12.03 6.67 -50.29
N GLY A 216 13.20 6.27 -49.81
CA GLY A 216 14.29 7.24 -49.59
C GLY A 216 14.32 8.16 -48.36
N ALA A 217 13.32 8.19 -47.46
CA ALA A 217 13.46 8.89 -46.16
C ALA A 217 12.50 8.35 -45.08
N LEU A 218 12.91 7.33 -44.32
CA LEU A 218 12.16 6.92 -43.12
C LEU A 218 12.52 7.86 -41.96
N LYS A 219 11.62 8.80 -41.65
CA LYS A 219 11.80 9.71 -40.51
C LYS A 219 11.50 8.98 -39.21
N ILE A 220 12.54 8.62 -38.46
CA ILE A 220 12.41 8.04 -37.12
C ILE A 220 11.85 9.13 -36.19
N PRO A 221 10.71 8.90 -35.52
CA PRO A 221 10.15 9.87 -34.60
C PRO A 221 11.05 9.97 -33.37
N GLN A 222 11.41 11.20 -32.97
CA GLN A 222 12.19 11.42 -31.75
C GLN A 222 11.31 11.32 -30.49
N THR A 223 10.00 11.55 -30.64
CA THR A 223 9.03 11.54 -29.56
C THR A 223 7.74 10.89 -30.00
N PHE A 224 7.05 10.22 -29.10
CA PHE A 224 5.72 9.67 -29.31
C PHE A 224 4.85 9.84 -28.06
N THR A 225 3.54 9.70 -28.23
CA THR A 225 2.56 9.91 -27.16
C THR A 225 1.85 8.61 -26.78
N LEU A 226 1.61 8.46 -25.48
CA LEU A 226 0.97 7.32 -24.85
C LEU A 226 -0.31 7.80 -24.17
N GLY A 227 -1.41 7.07 -24.36
CA GLY A 227 -2.67 7.28 -23.66
C GLY A 227 -2.94 6.11 -22.72
N VAL A 228 -2.50 6.22 -21.46
CA VAL A 228 -2.62 5.13 -20.47
C VAL A 228 -3.30 5.61 -19.21
N ARG A 229 -4.03 4.73 -18.54
CA ARG A 229 -4.53 4.99 -17.18
C ARG A 229 -3.42 4.70 -16.19
N ILE A 230 -3.05 5.67 -15.35
CA ILE A 230 -1.98 5.47 -14.36
C ILE A 230 -2.43 4.54 -13.25
N PHE A 231 -3.61 4.79 -12.68
CA PHE A 231 -4.20 4.01 -11.59
C PHE A 231 -5.44 3.24 -12.04
N LYS A 232 -5.73 2.14 -11.36
CA LYS A 232 -6.98 1.38 -11.58
C LYS A 232 -8.19 2.28 -11.31
N ASN A 233 -9.20 2.21 -12.18
CA ASN A 233 -10.41 3.04 -12.13
C ASN A 233 -10.16 4.56 -12.18
N GLY A 234 -8.98 4.98 -12.65
CA GLY A 234 -8.65 6.38 -12.90
C GLY A 234 -8.84 6.80 -14.35
N ASP A 235 -8.69 8.11 -14.58
CA ASP A 235 -8.76 8.70 -15.90
C ASP A 235 -7.53 8.36 -16.76
N GLY A 236 -7.68 8.52 -18.07
CA GLY A 236 -6.59 8.36 -19.02
C GLY A 236 -5.64 9.55 -18.98
N TYR A 237 -4.34 9.28 -18.91
CA TYR A 237 -3.27 10.27 -18.94
C TYR A 237 -2.53 10.23 -20.26
N LYS A 238 -2.23 11.41 -20.79
CA LYS A 238 -1.33 11.56 -21.92
C LYS A 238 0.10 11.68 -21.41
N LEU A 239 0.92 10.67 -21.71
CA LEU A 239 2.35 10.69 -21.45
C LEU A 239 3.10 10.90 -22.76
N THR A 240 4.27 11.54 -22.69
CA THR A 240 5.17 11.68 -23.84
C THR A 240 6.42 10.87 -23.56
N ALA A 241 6.91 10.16 -24.56
CA ALA A 241 8.13 9.37 -24.49
C ALA A 241 9.08 9.80 -25.61
N ARG A 242 10.39 9.73 -25.35
CA ARG A 242 11.43 10.01 -26.33
C ARG A 242 12.02 8.70 -26.81
N LEU A 243 12.01 8.46 -28.11
CA LEU A 243 12.64 7.30 -28.72
C LEU A 243 14.12 7.59 -28.97
N LYS A 244 14.98 6.69 -28.52
CA LYS A 244 16.42 6.71 -28.74
C LYS A 244 16.86 5.40 -29.36
N TYR A 245 17.93 5.47 -30.14
CA TYR A 245 18.51 4.30 -30.75
C TYR A 245 20.02 4.41 -30.86
N ARG A 246 20.68 3.26 -30.95
CA ARG A 246 22.12 3.16 -31.17
C ARG A 246 22.42 1.98 -32.08
N LEU A 247 23.35 2.20 -33.01
CA LEU A 247 23.93 1.13 -33.83
C LEU A 247 25.12 0.53 -33.09
N ALA A 248 25.14 -0.79 -32.92
CA ALA A 248 26.23 -1.52 -32.28
C ALA A 248 26.35 -2.94 -32.87
N GLY A 249 27.57 -3.34 -33.25
CA GLY A 249 27.88 -4.73 -33.61
C GLY A 249 27.09 -5.31 -34.80
N GLY A 250 26.67 -4.48 -35.76
CA GLY A 250 25.86 -4.91 -36.91
C GLY A 250 24.36 -4.98 -36.64
N GLY A 251 23.90 -4.56 -35.45
CA GLY A 251 22.48 -4.44 -35.11
C GLY A 251 22.10 -3.05 -34.59
N VAL A 252 20.80 -2.84 -34.43
CA VAL A 252 20.22 -1.65 -33.79
C VAL A 252 19.67 -2.00 -32.42
N LYS A 253 19.88 -1.11 -31.45
CA LYS A 253 19.23 -1.14 -30.14
C LYS A 253 18.34 0.08 -30.00
N PHE A 254 17.09 -0.14 -29.59
CA PHE A 254 16.11 0.91 -29.29
C PHE A 254 15.90 1.00 -27.79
N TRP A 255 15.63 2.19 -27.28
CA TRP A 255 15.05 2.38 -25.96
C TRP A 255 14.23 3.65 -25.98
N TYR A 256 13.28 3.76 -25.07
CA TYR A 256 12.51 4.99 -24.89
C TYR A 256 12.69 5.51 -23.47
N GLU A 257 12.50 6.81 -23.29
CA GLU A 257 12.47 7.45 -21.98
C GLU A 257 11.15 8.20 -21.82
N LEU A 258 10.38 7.85 -20.79
CA LEU A 258 9.19 8.58 -20.40
C LEU A 258 9.57 9.98 -19.90
N ASP A 259 8.89 11.02 -20.39
CA ASP A 259 9.13 12.40 -19.97
C ASP A 259 8.40 12.69 -18.65
N ARG A 260 9.17 12.74 -17.55
CA ARG A 260 8.70 13.07 -16.20
C ARG A 260 7.42 12.33 -15.77
N PRO A 261 7.40 10.99 -15.82
CA PRO A 261 6.22 10.20 -15.43
C PRO A 261 5.79 10.46 -13.99
N GLU A 262 6.70 10.90 -13.12
CA GLU A 262 6.43 11.19 -11.70
C GLU A 262 5.39 12.29 -11.55
N ARG A 263 5.44 13.33 -12.40
CA ARG A 263 4.48 14.44 -12.35
C ARG A 263 3.06 13.99 -12.69
N ALA A 264 2.92 13.09 -13.65
CA ALA A 264 1.63 12.55 -14.02
C ALA A 264 1.06 11.66 -12.91
N VAL A 265 1.92 10.90 -12.22
CA VAL A 265 1.55 10.09 -11.05
C VAL A 265 1.11 10.98 -9.88
N GLU A 266 1.85 12.04 -9.59
CA GLU A 266 1.51 13.02 -8.56
C GLU A 266 0.18 13.71 -8.84
N ASP A 267 -0.03 14.17 -10.09
CA ASP A 267 -1.26 14.81 -10.52
C ASP A 267 -2.47 13.87 -10.40
N ALA A 268 -2.34 12.62 -10.89
CA ALA A 268 -3.38 11.61 -10.79
C ALA A 268 -3.74 11.30 -9.33
N PHE A 269 -2.74 11.20 -8.45
CA PHE A 269 -2.99 10.95 -7.04
C PHE A 269 -3.63 12.15 -6.35
N ASN A 270 -3.17 13.37 -6.67
CA ASN A 270 -3.76 14.60 -6.18
C ASN A 270 -5.23 14.72 -6.59
N GLY A 271 -5.61 14.29 -7.80
CA GLY A 271 -7.00 14.20 -8.23
C GLY A 271 -7.89 13.37 -7.29
N TYR A 272 -7.38 12.23 -6.81
CA TYR A 272 -8.07 11.43 -5.78
C TYR A 272 -8.14 12.15 -4.44
N VAL A 273 -7.05 12.80 -4.01
CA VAL A 273 -7.02 13.57 -2.76
C VAL A 273 -8.04 14.72 -2.78
N GLN A 274 -8.16 15.45 -3.91
CA GLN A 274 -9.15 16.51 -4.06
C GLN A 274 -10.58 15.94 -4.04
N THR A 275 -10.82 14.85 -4.76
CA THR A 275 -12.13 14.17 -4.75
C THR A 275 -12.54 13.78 -3.32
N VAL A 276 -11.61 13.22 -2.53
CA VAL A 276 -11.86 12.87 -1.13
C VAL A 276 -12.07 14.11 -0.27
N ARG A 277 -11.28 15.17 -0.48
CA ARG A 277 -11.41 16.43 0.25
C ARG A 277 -12.76 17.11 0.02
N GLU A 278 -13.28 17.06 -1.20
CA GLU A 278 -14.56 17.67 -1.57
C GLU A 278 -15.76 16.84 -1.10
N LYS A 279 -15.70 15.51 -1.22
CA LYS A 279 -16.88 14.65 -1.05
C LYS A 279 -16.98 13.95 0.31
N SER A 280 -15.88 13.77 1.03
CA SER A 280 -15.90 12.96 2.27
C SER A 280 -16.53 13.69 3.46
N GLY A 281 -16.45 15.03 3.50
CA GLY A 281 -16.81 15.82 4.68
C GLY A 281 -15.79 15.73 5.84
N TYR A 282 -14.73 14.94 5.70
CA TYR A 282 -13.63 14.85 6.68
C TYR A 282 -12.54 15.88 6.36
N THR A 283 -11.80 16.28 7.38
CA THR A 283 -10.57 17.06 7.16
C THR A 283 -9.48 16.14 6.63
N VAL A 284 -8.96 16.46 5.45
CA VAL A 284 -7.88 15.72 4.80
C VAL A 284 -6.54 16.39 5.09
N LEU A 285 -5.66 15.68 5.78
CA LEU A 285 -4.29 16.06 6.09
C LEU A 285 -3.32 15.38 5.13
N THR A 286 -2.22 16.05 4.79
CA THR A 286 -1.12 15.44 4.03
C THR A 286 -0.12 14.84 5.02
N GLY A 287 0.11 13.53 4.94
CA GLY A 287 1.02 12.82 5.83
C GLY A 287 0.53 11.42 6.22
N ARG A 288 1.03 10.91 7.35
CA ARG A 288 0.70 9.59 7.89
C ARG A 288 0.14 9.71 9.32
N PRO A 289 -0.86 8.88 9.69
CA PRO A 289 -1.47 8.81 11.03
C PRO A 289 -0.62 8.12 12.09
#